data_AF-A0A5C7ADW8-F1
#
_entry.id   AF-A0A5C7ADW8-F1
#
_cell.length_a   1.000
_cell.length_b   1.000
_cell.length_c   1.000
_cell.angle_alpha   90.00
_cell.angle_beta   90.00
_cell.angle_gamma   90.00
#
_symmetry.space_group_name_H-M   'P 1'
#
loop_
_entity.id
_entity.type
_entity.pdbx_description
1 polymer ?
#
loop_
_entity_poly.entity_id
_entity_poly.type
_entity_poly.pdbx_seq_one_letter_code
_entity_poly.pdbx_strand_id
1 'polypeptide(L)'
;MENAPVIIERSQIDLNQIASQMIKQLSDSIANKLLEGFKHILESHNPIKPEQPKEYFSIEETCKKLDVCRTTLHNWNKKQELVPDAKCGNRPLYSNVLIDEYLSRTTDSLEDFEFTNTKN
;
A
#
# COMPACT_ATOMS: atom_id res chain seq x y z
N MET A 1 -86.17 8.00 -8.16
CA MET A 1 -84.84 8.60 -7.92
C MET A 1 -83.83 7.48 -8.12
N GLU A 2 -83.17 7.48 -9.27
CA GLU A 2 -82.22 6.45 -9.70
C GLU A 2 -80.95 6.50 -8.84
N ASN A 3 -80.60 5.37 -8.24
CA ASN A 3 -79.29 5.17 -7.62
C ASN A 3 -78.31 4.75 -8.73
N ALA A 4 -77.42 5.65 -9.13
CA ALA A 4 -76.30 5.33 -10.00
C ALA A 4 -75.30 4.41 -9.26
N PRO A 5 -74.80 3.33 -9.88
CA PRO A 5 -73.76 2.53 -9.27
C PRO A 5 -72.42 3.26 -9.34
N VAL A 6 -71.80 3.46 -8.18
CA VAL A 6 -70.40 3.89 -8.04
C VAL A 6 -69.50 2.78 -8.59
N ILE A 7 -68.89 3.01 -9.75
CA ILE A 7 -67.84 2.14 -10.29
C ILE A 7 -66.58 2.43 -9.48
N ILE A 8 -66.26 1.52 -8.56
CA ILE A 8 -64.98 1.53 -7.87
C ILE A 8 -63.94 0.95 -8.86
N GLU A 9 -63.23 1.82 -9.56
CA GLU A 9 -62.00 1.46 -10.29
C GLU A 9 -60.96 1.02 -9.26
N ARG A 10 -60.93 -0.29 -8.96
CA ARG A 10 -59.85 -0.87 -8.17
C ARG A 10 -58.60 -0.87 -9.05
N SER A 11 -57.62 -0.08 -8.61
CA SER A 11 -56.27 0.01 -9.17
C SER A 11 -55.67 -1.38 -9.41
N GLN A 12 -55.67 -1.84 -10.65
CA GLN A 12 -54.82 -2.95 -11.06
C GLN A 12 -53.42 -2.39 -11.19
N ILE A 13 -52.71 -2.32 -10.07
CA ILE A 13 -51.26 -2.17 -10.12
C ILE A 13 -50.76 -3.46 -10.78
N ASP A 14 -50.30 -3.31 -12.01
CA ASP A 14 -49.91 -4.40 -12.88
C ASP A 14 -48.75 -5.16 -12.20
N LEU A 15 -48.98 -6.41 -11.82
CA LEU A 15 -47.99 -7.26 -11.15
C LEU A 15 -46.66 -7.32 -11.92
N ASN A 16 -46.73 -7.12 -13.24
CA ASN A 16 -45.57 -7.01 -14.12
C ASN A 16 -44.72 -5.77 -13.85
N GLN A 17 -45.32 -4.63 -13.50
CA GLN A 17 -44.58 -3.43 -13.09
C GLN A 17 -43.86 -3.63 -11.76
N ILE A 18 -44.51 -4.28 -10.80
CA ILE A 18 -43.91 -4.59 -9.49
C ILE A 18 -42.72 -5.55 -9.68
N ALA A 19 -42.91 -6.62 -10.46
CA ALA A 19 -41.85 -7.58 -10.77
C ALA A 19 -40.66 -6.89 -11.46
N SER A 20 -40.92 -6.01 -12.43
CA SER A 20 -39.88 -5.25 -13.14
C SER A 20 -39.09 -4.32 -12.22
N GLN A 21 -39.77 -3.64 -11.28
CA GLN A 21 -39.12 -2.77 -10.31
C GLN A 21 -38.25 -3.56 -9.33
N MET A 22 -38.72 -4.71 -8.85
CA MET A 22 -37.94 -5.58 -7.95
C MET A 22 -36.70 -6.16 -8.64
N ILE A 23 -36.82 -6.62 -9.89
CA ILE A 23 -35.68 -7.14 -10.66
C ILE A 23 -34.61 -6.06 -10.85
N LYS A 24 -35.02 -4.82 -11.14
CA LYS A 24 -34.11 -3.68 -11.29
C LYS A 24 -33.40 -3.34 -9.97
N GLN A 25 -34.14 -3.29 -8.86
CA GLN A 25 -33.53 -3.04 -7.55
C GLN A 25 -32.56 -4.14 -7.14
N LEU A 26 -32.87 -5.40 -7.47
CA LEU A 26 -32.00 -6.54 -7.21
C LEU A 26 -30.74 -6.48 -8.08
N SER A 27 -30.85 -6.16 -9.37
CA SER A 27 -29.70 -6.03 -10.26
C SER A 27 -28.76 -4.92 -9.82
N ASP A 28 -29.31 -3.76 -9.43
CA ASP A 28 -28.53 -2.62 -8.97
C ASP A 28 -27.83 -2.94 -7.65
N SER A 29 -28.49 -3.67 -6.73
CA SER A 29 -27.90 -4.12 -5.47
C SER A 29 -26.74 -5.09 -5.68
N ILE A 30 -26.89 -6.06 -6.60
CA ILE A 30 -25.83 -7.02 -6.94
C ILE A 30 -24.65 -6.29 -7.59
N ALA A 31 -24.91 -5.40 -8.55
CA ALA A 31 -23.87 -4.63 -9.22
C ALA A 31 -23.08 -3.78 -8.22
N ASN A 32 -23.76 -3.08 -7.31
CA ASN A 32 -23.12 -2.26 -6.29
C ASN A 32 -22.32 -3.10 -5.29
N LYS A 33 -22.84 -4.25 -4.84
CA LYS A 33 -22.11 -5.14 -3.92
C LYS A 33 -20.85 -5.73 -4.56
N LEU A 34 -20.92 -6.11 -5.84
CA LEU A 34 -19.75 -6.59 -6.59
C LEU A 34 -18.72 -5.47 -6.73
N LEU A 35 -19.15 -4.26 -7.11
CA LEU A 35 -18.27 -3.11 -7.27
C LEU A 35 -17.55 -2.75 -5.96
N GLU A 36 -18.27 -2.70 -4.84
CA GLU A 36 -17.69 -2.43 -3.52
C GLU A 36 -16.73 -3.55 -3.08
N GLY A 37 -17.05 -4.81 -3.38
CA GLY A 37 -16.14 -5.93 -3.17
C GLY A 37 -14.83 -5.80 -3.96
N PHE A 38 -14.91 -5.39 -5.23
CA PHE A 38 -13.72 -5.14 -6.05
C PHE A 38 -12.91 -3.94 -5.58
N LYS A 39 -13.56 -2.85 -5.16
CA LYS A 39 -12.85 -1.69 -4.59
C LYS A 39 -12.09 -2.07 -3.33
N HIS A 40 -12.71 -2.80 -2.42
CA HIS A 40 -12.05 -3.25 -1.19
C HIS A 40 -10.86 -4.19 -1.49
N ILE A 41 -10.97 -5.05 -2.51
CA ILE A 41 -9.85 -5.89 -2.96
C ILE A 41 -8.73 -5.03 -3.58
N LEU A 42 -9.07 -4.05 -4.41
CA LEU A 42 -8.08 -3.16 -5.04
C LEU A 42 -7.38 -2.24 -4.02
N GLU A 43 -8.10 -1.75 -3.01
CA GLU A 43 -7.56 -0.89 -1.96
C GLU A 43 -6.75 -1.66 -0.92
N SER A 44 -7.10 -2.93 -0.67
CA SER A 44 -6.32 -3.81 0.22
C SER A 44 -5.01 -4.29 -0.39
N HIS A 45 -4.87 -4.22 -1.72
CA HIS A 45 -3.58 -4.39 -2.38
C HIS A 45 -2.92 -3.02 -2.50
N ASN A 46 -1.97 -2.77 -1.59
CA ASN A 46 -1.07 -1.61 -1.57
C ASN A 46 -0.84 -1.11 -3.02
N PRO A 47 -1.20 0.14 -3.38
CA PRO A 47 -1.07 0.62 -4.74
C PRO A 47 0.35 0.29 -5.19
N ILE A 48 0.48 -0.44 -6.30
CA ILE A 48 1.75 -0.85 -6.88
C ILE A 48 2.54 0.44 -7.06
N LYS A 49 3.38 0.78 -6.06
CA LYS A 49 4.27 1.93 -6.16
C LYS A 49 5.14 1.59 -7.35
N PRO A 50 5.23 2.47 -8.36
CA PRO A 50 6.17 2.23 -9.46
C PRO A 50 7.52 1.95 -8.82
N GLU A 51 8.12 0.80 -9.15
CA GLU A 51 9.47 0.46 -8.67
C GLU A 51 10.36 1.65 -9.02
N GLN A 52 10.75 2.42 -8.01
CA GLN A 52 11.72 3.48 -8.19
C GLN A 52 12.96 2.82 -8.81
N PRO A 53 13.56 3.40 -9.87
CA PRO A 53 14.73 2.81 -10.48
C PRO A 53 15.76 2.52 -9.39
N LYS A 54 16.23 1.27 -9.31
CA LYS A 54 17.24 0.86 -8.32
C LYS A 54 18.49 1.67 -8.55
N GLU A 55 18.64 2.74 -7.77
CA GLU A 55 19.82 3.59 -7.77
C GLU A 55 20.94 2.85 -7.04
N TYR A 56 22.10 2.77 -7.70
CA TYR A 56 23.29 2.12 -7.17
C TYR A 56 24.34 3.17 -6.84
N PHE A 57 24.91 3.05 -5.65
CA PHE A 57 25.96 3.91 -5.14
C PHE A 57 27.31 3.19 -5.18
N SER A 58 28.34 3.94 -5.57
CA SER A 58 29.72 3.54 -5.38
C SER A 58 30.09 3.51 -3.88
N ILE A 59 31.25 2.94 -3.56
CA ILE A 59 31.83 2.99 -2.20
C ILE A 59 31.85 4.43 -1.67
N GLU A 60 32.25 5.40 -2.49
CA GLU A 60 32.45 6.78 -2.05
C GLU A 60 31.12 7.45 -1.70
N GLU A 61 30.10 7.24 -2.52
CA GLU A 61 28.75 7.74 -2.27
C GLU A 61 28.10 7.05 -1.07
N THR A 62 28.31 5.73 -0.93
CA THR A 62 27.82 4.97 0.22
C THR A 62 28.45 5.46 1.52
N CYS A 63 29.77 5.72 1.51
CA CYS A 63 30.47 6.31 2.66
C CYS A 63 29.91 7.67 3.04
N LYS A 64 29.58 8.52 2.06
CA LYS A 64 28.96 9.83 2.29
C LYS A 64 27.54 9.70 2.85
N LYS A 65 26.74 8.76 2.34
CA LYS A 65 25.36 8.53 2.82
C LYS A 65 25.32 8.02 4.26
N LEU A 66 26.23 7.12 4.62
CA LEU A 66 26.30 6.51 5.95
C LEU A 66 27.18 7.27 6.94
N ASP A 67 27.80 8.37 6.50
CA ASP A 67 28.80 9.13 7.26
C ASP A 67 29.90 8.25 7.88
N VAL A 68 30.46 7.33 7.08
CA VAL A 68 31.51 6.41 7.51
C VAL A 68 32.73 6.44 6.59
N CYS A 69 33.88 6.02 7.12
CA CYS A 69 35.08 5.87 6.31
C CYS A 69 35.09 4.56 5.50
N ARG A 70 35.89 4.53 4.42
CA ARG A 70 36.02 3.34 3.55
C ARG A 70 36.48 2.09 4.30
N THR A 71 37.32 2.25 5.32
CA THR A 71 37.81 1.14 6.15
C THR A 71 36.68 0.52 6.96
N THR A 72 35.79 1.35 7.52
CA THR A 72 34.57 0.88 8.20
C THR A 72 33.70 0.08 7.26
N LEU A 73 33.40 0.62 6.07
CA LEU A 73 32.60 -0.09 5.06
C LEU A 73 33.25 -1.40 4.61
N HIS A 74 34.58 -1.44 4.46
CA HIS A 74 35.33 -2.66 4.15
C HIS A 74 35.22 -3.70 5.27
N ASN A 75 35.30 -3.27 6.52
CA ASN A 75 35.15 -4.15 7.67
C ASN A 75 33.72 -4.70 7.77
N TRP A 76 32.70 -3.88 7.53
CA TRP A 76 31.30 -4.32 7.48
C TRP A 76 31.06 -5.37 6.41
N ASN A 77 31.63 -5.19 5.22
CA ASN A 77 31.55 -6.19 4.15
C ASN A 77 32.23 -7.51 4.58
N LYS A 78 33.41 -7.44 5.21
CA LYS A 78 34.09 -8.65 5.74
C LYS A 78 33.28 -9.35 6.83
N LYS A 79 32.58 -8.59 7.67
CA LYS A 79 31.70 -9.11 8.74
C LYS A 79 30.31 -9.52 8.26
N GLN A 80 30.01 -9.33 6.97
CA GLN A 80 28.69 -9.57 6.38
C GLN A 80 27.57 -8.71 6.99
N GLU A 81 27.91 -7.54 7.53
CA GLU A 81 26.95 -6.58 8.09
C GLU A 81 26.29 -5.73 6.99
N LEU A 82 27.07 -5.34 5.97
CA LEU A 82 26.60 -4.61 4.80
C LEU A 82 27.36 -5.11 3.56
N VAL A 83 26.68 -5.92 2.73
CA VAL A 83 27.27 -6.61 1.57
C VAL A 83 26.73 -5.99 0.28
N PRO A 84 27.58 -5.59 -0.67
CA PRO A 84 27.13 -4.96 -1.90
C PRO A 84 26.32 -5.91 -2.79
N ASP A 85 25.17 -5.43 -3.29
CA ASP A 85 24.23 -6.18 -4.12
C ASP A 85 24.75 -6.46 -5.53
N ALA A 86 25.60 -5.55 -6.03
CA ALA A 86 26.09 -5.58 -7.39
C ALA A 86 27.57 -5.23 -7.47
N LYS A 87 28.18 -5.57 -8.60
CA LYS A 87 29.56 -5.20 -8.93
C LYS A 87 29.62 -4.74 -10.38
N CYS A 88 30.35 -3.66 -10.62
CA CYS A 88 30.75 -3.24 -11.96
C CYS A 88 32.27 -3.50 -12.08
N GLY A 89 32.62 -4.64 -12.68
CA GLY A 89 33.97 -5.19 -12.62
C GLY A 89 34.39 -5.47 -11.17
N ASN A 90 35.49 -4.86 -10.72
CA ASN A 90 35.99 -4.98 -9.34
C ASN A 90 35.41 -3.93 -8.38
N ARG A 91 34.50 -3.07 -8.84
CA ARG A 91 33.92 -2.00 -8.02
C ARG A 91 32.59 -2.49 -7.43
N PRO A 92 32.49 -2.62 -6.09
CA PRO A 92 31.22 -2.95 -5.45
C PRO A 92 30.24 -1.77 -5.52
N LEU A 93 28.96 -2.10 -5.67
CA LEU A 93 27.85 -1.18 -5.75
C LEU A 93 26.80 -1.57 -4.72
N TYR A 94 26.26 -0.56 -4.03
CA TYR A 94 25.25 -0.71 -2.97
C TYR A 94 23.95 -0.09 -3.45
N SER A 95 22.84 -0.82 -3.42
CA SER A 95 21.56 -0.23 -3.81
C SER A 95 21.03 0.69 -2.71
N ASN A 96 20.19 1.67 -3.07
CA ASN A 96 19.53 2.50 -2.07
C ASN A 96 18.73 1.67 -1.06
N VAL A 97 18.04 0.64 -1.56
CA VAL A 97 17.22 -0.27 -0.75
C VAL A 97 18.05 -0.95 0.32
N LEU A 98 19.23 -1.47 -0.03
CA LEU A 98 20.14 -2.11 0.92
C LEU A 98 20.63 -1.13 2.00
N ILE A 99 20.94 0.11 1.62
CA ILE A 99 21.38 1.15 2.56
C ILE A 99 20.24 1.49 3.54
N ASP A 100 19.03 1.69 3.02
CA ASP A 100 17.85 1.99 3.81
C ASP A 100 17.48 0.84 4.77
N GLU A 101 17.58 -0.41 4.31
CA GLU A 101 17.40 -1.61 5.14
C GLU A 101 18.46 -1.74 6.24
N TYR A 102 19.70 -1.34 5.96
CA TYR A 102 20.74 -1.33 6.99
C TYR A 102 20.46 -0.25 8.03
N LEU A 103 20.10 0.96 7.59
CA LEU A 103 19.78 2.06 8.47
C LEU A 103 18.58 1.74 9.38
N SER A 104 17.50 1.16 8.84
CA SER A 104 16.33 0.80 9.64
C SER A 104 16.67 -0.18 10.78
N ARG A 105 17.49 -1.20 10.49
CA ARG A 105 17.97 -2.15 11.51
C ARG A 105 18.81 -1.48 12.60
N THR A 106 19.57 -0.44 12.26
CA THR A 106 20.39 0.29 13.23
C THR A 106 19.59 1.32 14.04
N THR A 107 18.58 1.96 13.46
CA THR A 107 17.76 2.97 14.13
C THR A 107 16.77 2.38 15.11
N ASP A 108 16.22 1.19 14.82
CA ASP A 108 15.31 0.48 15.74
C ASP A 108 15.98 0.12 17.08
N SER A 109 17.32 0.18 17.14
CA SER A 109 18.10 -0.07 18.37
C SER A 109 18.41 1.20 19.19
N LEU A 110 18.07 2.39 18.69
CA LEU A 110 18.37 3.68 19.33
C LEU A 110 17.18 4.32 20.02
N GLU A 111 15.95 3.83 19.83
CA GLU A 111 14.78 4.31 20.57
C GLU A 111 14.79 3.94 22.07
N ASP A 112 15.74 3.10 22.51
CA ASP A 112 15.92 2.75 23.93
C ASP A 112 16.81 3.74 24.72
N PHE A 113 17.42 4.76 24.08
CA PHE A 113 18.46 5.58 24.73
C PHE A 113 18.06 7.02 25.11
N GLU A 114 16.89 7.51 24.70
CA GLU A 114 16.45 8.87 25.04
C GLU A 114 15.49 8.92 26.23
N PHE A 115 15.93 8.58 27.45
CA PHE A 115 15.15 8.93 28.65
C PHE A 115 15.92 9.10 29.96
N THR A 116 17.19 9.52 29.99
CA THR A 116 17.79 10.01 31.25
C THR A 116 18.87 11.08 31.05
N ASN A 117 18.54 12.28 30.56
CA ASN A 117 19.32 13.44 31.02
C ASN A 117 18.59 14.78 30.85
N THR A 118 17.77 15.14 31.84
CA THR A 118 17.52 16.55 32.18
C THR A 118 16.90 16.62 33.58
N LYS A 119 17.76 16.60 34.60
CA LYS A 119 17.49 17.26 35.88
C LYS A 119 18.67 18.17 36.17
N ASN A 120 18.54 19.42 35.76
CA ASN A 120 19.19 20.56 36.41
C ASN A 120 18.28 21.04 37.55
#